data_AF-H8MFS9-F1
#
_entry.id   AF-H8MFS9-F1
#
_cell.length_a   1.000
_cell.length_b   1.000
_cell.length_c   1.000
_cell.angle_alpha   90.00
_cell.angle_beta   90.00
_cell.angle_gamma   90.00
#
_symmetry.space_group_name_H-M   'P 1'
#
loop_
_entity.id
_entity.type
_entity.pdbx_description
1 polymer ?
#
loop_
_entity_poly.entity_id
_entity_poly.type
_entity_poly.pdbx_seq_one_letter_code
_entity_poly.pdbx_strand_id
1 'polypeptide(L)'
;MHLKRLAVALFPAAALAVAVGCFSDPVYPGNQVMGTFRFQAKLDAARTTCDAGSRDFAQLDDAGSFYFEGTFSRDTDAGTGFFTVQGFSRDAGYTDQSVSSTHRAIARRDSCGTGCEDSEIEEAMNVMLLSDSQARNVARDCKRLDGGVPEGDIPAPTENGYDVSLACGTLQDIFLPGKGASCKCNPVTCTTVYTLSGDRID
;
A
#
# COMPACT_ATOMS: atom_id res chain seq x y z
N MET A 1 22.35 -68.52 -23.62
CA MET A 1 21.13 -68.16 -24.39
C MET A 1 20.10 -67.56 -23.44
N HIS A 2 19.55 -66.40 -23.81
CA HIS A 2 18.36 -65.68 -23.28
C HIS A 2 18.37 -65.15 -21.83
N LEU A 3 18.52 -63.84 -21.61
CA LEU A 3 17.49 -62.77 -21.58
C LEU A 3 16.37 -62.97 -20.53
N LYS A 4 16.37 -62.22 -19.41
CA LYS A 4 15.60 -60.96 -19.22
C LYS A 4 15.58 -60.50 -17.74
N ARG A 5 15.43 -59.18 -17.63
CA ARG A 5 15.41 -58.25 -16.49
C ARG A 5 14.19 -58.40 -15.57
N LEU A 6 14.32 -57.96 -14.30
CA LEU A 6 13.44 -57.04 -13.52
C LEU A 6 13.73 -57.28 -12.01
N ALA A 7 14.42 -56.37 -11.31
CA ALA A 7 13.94 -55.10 -10.73
C ALA A 7 13.39 -55.25 -9.30
N VAL A 8 13.50 -54.15 -8.55
CA VAL A 8 13.00 -53.86 -7.19
C VAL A 8 14.05 -54.08 -6.09
N ALA A 9 15.00 -53.15 -6.05
CA ALA A 9 15.73 -52.83 -4.84
C ALA A 9 14.82 -51.97 -3.94
N LEU A 10 14.64 -52.45 -2.71
CA LEU A 10 14.00 -51.74 -1.61
C LEU A 10 14.68 -50.39 -1.39
N PHE A 11 13.92 -49.29 -1.49
CA PHE A 11 14.29 -48.02 -0.89
C PHE A 11 13.30 -47.72 0.24
N PRO A 12 13.77 -47.44 1.46
CA PRO A 12 12.90 -47.14 2.58
C PRO A 12 12.26 -45.76 2.37
N ALA A 13 10.98 -45.69 2.72
CA ALA A 13 10.16 -44.50 2.72
C ALA A 13 10.82 -43.37 3.53
N ALA A 14 11.46 -42.42 2.86
CA ALA A 14 11.72 -41.11 3.42
C ALA A 14 10.38 -40.36 3.44
N ALA A 15 9.77 -40.34 4.63
CA ALA A 15 8.62 -39.51 4.92
C ALA A 15 8.97 -38.04 4.66
N LEU A 16 8.47 -37.50 3.55
CA LEU A 16 8.41 -36.07 3.30
C LEU A 16 7.38 -35.49 4.28
N ALA A 17 7.87 -35.03 5.44
CA ALA A 17 7.11 -34.14 6.29
C ALA A 17 6.94 -32.82 5.54
N VAL A 18 5.80 -32.68 4.87
CA VAL A 18 5.36 -31.40 4.31
C VAL A 18 5.09 -30.50 5.51
N ALA A 19 5.99 -29.56 5.78
CA ALA A 19 5.74 -28.46 6.69
C ALA A 19 4.60 -27.63 6.09
N VAL A 20 3.37 -27.95 6.46
CA VAL A 20 2.22 -27.07 6.25
C VAL A 20 2.44 -25.90 7.20
N GLY A 21 3.16 -24.88 6.74
CA GLY A 21 3.18 -23.60 7.44
C GLY A 21 1.73 -23.15 7.53
N CYS A 22 1.20 -23.02 8.75
CA CYS A 22 -0.07 -22.37 8.98
C CYS A 22 0.07 -20.95 8.40
N PHE A 23 -0.56 -20.69 7.26
CA PHE A 23 -0.88 -19.32 6.89
C PHE A 23 -1.90 -18.86 7.92
N SER A 24 -1.43 -18.29 9.03
CA SER A 24 -2.29 -17.52 9.91
C SER A 24 -2.74 -16.32 9.11
N ASP A 25 -4.06 -16.17 8.94
CA ASP A 25 -4.63 -14.98 8.32
C ASP A 25 -4.01 -13.73 8.98
N PRO A 26 -3.64 -12.70 8.18
CA PRO A 26 -3.03 -11.51 8.72
C PRO A 26 -3.95 -10.88 9.78
N VAL A 27 -3.43 -10.74 11.00
CA VAL A 27 -4.14 -10.08 12.10
C VAL A 27 -3.88 -8.59 12.02
N TYR A 28 -4.91 -7.83 11.66
CA TYR A 28 -4.84 -6.37 11.62
C TYR A 28 -5.12 -5.76 13.00
N PRO A 29 -4.44 -4.68 13.40
CA PRO A 29 -4.72 -4.00 14.66
C PRO A 29 -6.14 -3.43 14.71
N GLY A 30 -6.70 -3.33 15.91
CA GLY A 30 -8.05 -2.83 16.17
C GLY A 30 -9.11 -3.92 16.20
N ASN A 31 -10.36 -3.51 16.40
CA ASN A 31 -11.52 -4.40 16.55
C ASN A 31 -12.45 -4.36 15.32
N GLN A 32 -12.14 -3.53 14.32
CA GLN A 32 -12.93 -3.42 13.09
C GLN A 32 -12.04 -3.22 11.86
N VAL A 33 -12.15 -4.15 10.91
CA VAL A 33 -11.53 -4.04 9.58
C VAL A 33 -12.51 -3.35 8.64
N MET A 34 -12.04 -2.30 7.99
CA MET A 34 -12.81 -1.49 7.04
C MET A 34 -12.75 -2.07 5.62
N GLY A 35 -11.66 -2.77 5.31
CA GLY A 35 -11.46 -3.52 4.07
C GLY A 35 -9.99 -3.55 3.65
N THR A 36 -9.68 -4.49 2.77
CA THR A 36 -8.39 -4.63 2.09
C THR A 36 -8.53 -4.21 0.64
N PHE A 37 -7.62 -3.36 0.18
CA PHE A 37 -7.68 -2.73 -1.13
C PHE A 37 -6.44 -3.03 -1.94
N ARG A 38 -6.63 -3.34 -3.22
CA ARG A 38 -5.57 -3.29 -4.22
C ARG A 38 -5.55 -1.90 -4.84
N PHE A 39 -4.54 -1.12 -4.48
CA PHE A 39 -4.33 0.23 -4.99
C PHE A 39 -3.56 0.19 -6.30
N GLN A 40 -4.02 0.97 -7.26
CA GLN A 40 -3.22 1.54 -8.32
C GLN A 40 -2.80 2.95 -7.90
N ALA A 41 -1.49 3.16 -7.76
CA ALA A 41 -0.90 4.48 -7.66
C ALA A 41 -0.41 4.92 -9.03
N LYS A 42 -0.93 6.04 -9.53
CA LYS A 42 -0.54 6.62 -10.81
C LYS A 42 0.07 7.99 -10.63
N LEU A 43 1.25 8.19 -11.21
CA LEU A 43 2.03 9.42 -11.09
C LEU A 43 1.23 10.64 -11.58
N ASP A 44 1.17 11.66 -10.72
CA ASP A 44 0.67 12.98 -11.06
C ASP A 44 1.88 13.86 -11.44
N ALA A 45 2.18 13.87 -12.73
CA ALA A 45 3.33 14.61 -13.27
C ALA A 45 3.20 16.13 -13.08
N ALA A 46 1.99 16.67 -12.92
CA ALA A 46 1.78 18.10 -12.74
C ALA A 46 2.13 18.56 -11.32
N ARG A 47 2.01 17.67 -10.31
CA ARG A 47 2.33 17.96 -8.90
C ARG A 47 3.66 17.35 -8.44
N THR A 48 4.29 16.53 -9.26
CA THR A 48 5.60 15.91 -8.96
C THR A 48 6.74 16.85 -9.30
N THR A 49 7.67 17.03 -8.36
CA THR A 49 8.89 17.84 -8.50
C THR A 49 10.17 17.00 -8.49
N CYS A 50 10.10 15.75 -8.05
CA CYS A 50 11.20 14.80 -8.20
C CYS A 50 11.40 14.44 -9.68
N ASP A 51 12.65 14.22 -10.09
CA ASP A 51 12.95 13.70 -11.42
C ASP A 51 12.57 12.22 -11.50
N ALA A 52 11.43 11.94 -12.13
CA ALA A 52 10.92 10.58 -12.35
C ALA A 52 11.79 9.74 -13.32
N GLY A 53 12.74 10.38 -14.03
CA GLY A 53 13.74 9.69 -14.85
C GLY A 53 14.99 9.25 -14.08
N SER A 54 15.13 9.65 -12.81
CA SER A 54 16.27 9.25 -11.97
C SER A 54 16.17 7.78 -11.56
N ARG A 55 17.33 7.12 -11.46
CA ARG A 55 17.43 5.73 -10.97
C ARG A 55 17.11 5.59 -9.48
N ASP A 56 17.04 6.70 -8.75
CA ASP A 56 16.65 6.71 -7.33
C ASP A 56 15.14 6.75 -7.10
N PHE A 57 14.36 6.81 -8.18
CA PHE A 57 12.91 6.84 -8.11
C PHE A 57 12.33 5.43 -8.07
N ALA A 58 11.16 5.27 -7.44
CA ALA A 58 10.43 4.01 -7.47
C ALA A 58 10.27 3.56 -8.94
N GLN A 59 10.54 2.28 -9.23
CA GLN A 59 10.34 1.76 -10.57
C GLN A 59 8.85 1.74 -10.88
N LEU A 60 8.39 2.78 -11.57
CA LEU A 60 7.08 2.82 -12.17
C LEU A 60 7.07 1.90 -13.40
N ASP A 61 5.91 1.32 -13.67
CA ASP A 61 5.68 0.68 -14.96
C ASP A 61 5.71 1.71 -16.10
N ASP A 62 5.65 1.23 -17.34
CA ASP A 62 5.62 2.08 -18.55
C ASP A 62 4.43 3.05 -18.58
N ALA A 63 3.38 2.81 -17.77
CA ALA A 63 2.21 3.67 -17.62
C ALA A 63 2.34 4.69 -16.47
N GLY A 64 3.51 4.77 -15.84
CA GLY A 64 3.77 5.66 -14.71
C GLY A 64 3.02 5.23 -13.44
N SER A 65 2.75 3.93 -13.29
CA SER A 65 1.95 3.38 -12.20
C SER A 65 2.69 2.29 -11.43
N PHE A 66 2.26 2.05 -10.20
CA PHE A 66 2.60 0.85 -9.44
C PHE A 66 1.39 0.39 -8.63
N TYR A 67 1.44 -0.86 -8.17
CA TYR A 67 0.37 -1.48 -7.41
C TYR A 67 0.86 -1.89 -6.03
N PHE A 68 -0.01 -1.74 -5.03
CA PHE A 68 0.22 -2.25 -3.68
C PHE A 68 -1.11 -2.63 -3.03
N GLU A 69 -1.04 -3.48 -2.02
CA GLU A 69 -2.19 -3.86 -1.21
C GLU A 69 -2.09 -3.20 0.16
N GLY A 70 -3.22 -2.72 0.66
CA GLY A 70 -3.30 -2.11 1.97
C GLY A 70 -4.64 -2.34 2.63
N THR A 71 -4.61 -2.56 3.94
CA THR A 71 -5.80 -2.80 4.77
C THR A 71 -6.01 -1.64 5.72
N PHE A 72 -7.25 -1.14 5.75
CA PHE A 72 -7.69 -0.15 6.73
C PHE A 72 -8.41 -0.84 7.88
N SER A 73 -8.04 -0.50 9.11
CA SER A 73 -8.71 -0.97 10.31
C SER A 73 -8.78 0.13 11.37
N ARG A 74 -9.66 -0.04 12.35
CA ARG A 74 -9.82 0.86 13.49
C ARG A 74 -10.08 0.10 14.78
N ASP A 75 -9.69 0.73 15.87
CA ASP A 75 -10.12 0.40 17.22
C ASP A 75 -11.19 1.41 17.63
N THR A 76 -12.46 0.99 17.60
CA THR A 76 -13.57 1.87 17.95
C THR A 76 -13.58 2.24 19.44
N ASP A 77 -12.94 1.44 20.29
CA ASP A 77 -12.95 1.62 21.73
C ASP A 77 -11.86 2.60 22.16
N ALA A 78 -10.68 2.51 21.53
CA ALA A 78 -9.56 3.41 21.75
C ALA A 78 -9.60 4.68 20.87
N GLY A 79 -10.45 4.72 19.83
CA GLY A 79 -10.52 5.82 18.88
C GLY A 79 -9.27 5.94 17.99
N THR A 80 -8.54 4.84 17.81
CA THR A 80 -7.33 4.78 16.97
C THR A 80 -7.61 4.10 15.65
N GLY A 81 -6.82 4.45 14.64
CA GLY A 81 -6.96 3.93 13.29
C GLY A 81 -5.62 3.47 12.75
N PHE A 82 -5.66 2.52 11.84
CA PHE A 82 -4.47 1.89 11.27
C PHE A 82 -4.60 1.74 9.76
N PHE A 83 -3.47 1.85 9.09
CA PHE A 83 -3.27 1.42 7.72
C PHE A 83 -2.11 0.43 7.67
N THR A 84 -2.38 -0.78 7.20
CA THR A 84 -1.39 -1.86 7.11
C THR A 84 -1.01 -2.09 5.66
N VAL A 85 0.29 -2.01 5.35
CA VAL A 85 0.84 -2.20 4.01
C VAL A 85 2.10 -3.06 4.11
N GLN A 86 2.22 -4.08 3.24
CA GLN A 86 3.35 -5.02 3.24
C GLN A 86 3.66 -5.64 4.63
N GLY A 87 2.62 -5.87 5.45
CA GLY A 87 2.76 -6.43 6.80
C GLY A 87 3.21 -5.43 7.87
N PHE A 88 3.39 -4.16 7.53
CA PHE A 88 3.68 -3.08 8.48
C PHE A 88 2.44 -2.22 8.72
N SER A 89 2.04 -2.05 9.97
CA SER A 89 0.93 -1.19 10.38
C SER A 89 1.45 0.17 10.82
N ARG A 90 0.83 1.23 10.30
CA ARG A 90 1.07 2.62 10.70
C ARG A 90 -0.23 3.29 11.13
N ASP A 91 -0.10 4.34 11.93
CA ASP A 91 -1.23 5.13 12.40
C ASP A 91 -1.99 5.76 11.22
N ALA A 92 -3.31 5.77 11.34
CA ALA A 92 -4.20 6.43 10.40
C ALA A 92 -5.30 7.19 11.16
N GLY A 93 -5.51 8.44 10.80
CA GLY A 93 -6.62 9.26 11.28
C GLY A 93 -7.86 9.02 10.43
N TYR A 94 -9.02 8.90 11.08
CA TYR A 94 -10.31 8.78 10.42
C TYR A 94 -11.14 10.02 10.73
N THR A 95 -11.72 10.64 9.71
CA THR A 95 -12.67 11.75 9.84
C THR A 95 -13.79 11.49 8.84
N ASP A 96 -14.96 11.12 9.36
CA ASP A 96 -16.06 10.56 8.59
C ASP A 96 -15.58 9.37 7.74
N GLN A 97 -15.64 9.50 6.42
CA GLN A 97 -15.18 8.50 5.46
C GLN A 97 -13.78 8.81 4.88
N SER A 98 -13.11 9.85 5.37
CA SER A 98 -11.75 10.22 4.97
C SER A 98 -10.73 9.57 5.91
N VAL A 99 -9.65 9.06 5.32
CA VAL A 99 -8.53 8.44 6.03
C VAL A 99 -7.25 9.17 5.66
N SER A 100 -6.47 9.57 6.66
CA SER A 100 -5.13 10.13 6.49
C SER A 100 -4.10 9.30 7.22
N SER A 101 -2.95 9.04 6.60
CA SER A 101 -1.85 8.31 7.23
C SER A 101 -0.53 8.89 6.77
N THR A 102 0.30 9.33 7.72
CA THR A 102 1.64 9.86 7.46
C THR A 102 2.67 8.97 8.13
N HIS A 103 3.70 8.59 7.39
CA HIS A 103 4.80 7.78 7.91
C HIS A 103 6.14 8.31 7.42
N ARG A 104 7.17 8.13 8.23
CA ARG A 104 8.55 8.43 7.86
C ARG A 104 9.38 7.18 7.95
N ALA A 105 10.13 6.92 6.89
CA ALA A 105 11.06 5.81 6.82
C ALA A 105 12.42 6.29 6.30
N ILE A 106 13.48 5.58 6.69
CA ILE A 106 14.82 5.82 6.14
C ILE A 106 14.79 5.46 4.65
N ALA A 107 15.20 6.39 3.79
CA ALA A 107 15.23 6.23 2.34
C ALA A 107 16.55 6.75 1.79
N ARG A 108 17.51 5.85 1.60
CA ARG A 108 18.81 6.17 1.01
C ARG A 108 18.66 6.29 -0.50
N ARG A 109 19.29 7.30 -1.09
CA ARG A 109 19.40 7.47 -2.54
C ARG A 109 20.85 7.38 -2.96
N ASP A 110 21.13 6.63 -4.02
CA ASP A 110 22.50 6.45 -4.50
C ASP A 110 23.06 7.78 -5.05
N SER A 111 22.21 8.60 -5.69
CA SER A 111 22.60 9.94 -6.16
C SER A 111 23.08 10.90 -5.06
N CYS A 112 22.69 10.65 -3.81
CA CYS A 112 23.06 11.47 -2.67
C CYS A 112 24.47 11.15 -2.13
N GLY A 113 25.08 10.04 -2.57
CA GLY A 113 26.38 9.57 -2.11
C GLY A 113 26.37 9.03 -0.67
N THR A 114 27.54 8.64 -0.17
CA THR A 114 27.71 7.94 1.12
C THR A 114 27.55 8.82 2.37
N GLY A 115 27.14 10.09 2.21
CA GLY A 115 27.02 11.07 3.30
C GLY A 115 25.60 11.29 3.81
N CYS A 116 24.61 10.58 3.25
CA CYS A 116 23.18 10.84 3.46
C CYS A 116 22.44 9.62 4.05
N GLU A 117 23.10 8.89 4.95
CA GLU A 117 22.59 7.63 5.53
C GLU A 117 21.29 7.81 6.34
N ASP A 118 21.06 9.02 6.84
CA ASP A 118 19.92 9.51 7.60
C ASP A 118 18.84 10.18 6.73
N SER A 119 18.92 10.05 5.40
CA SER A 119 17.84 10.54 4.53
C SER A 119 16.55 9.77 4.79
N GLU A 120 15.44 10.48 4.69
CA GLU A 120 14.10 9.97 4.96
C GLU A 120 13.20 10.17 3.75
N ILE A 121 12.14 9.36 3.70
CA ILE A 121 10.96 9.64 2.89
C ILE A 121 9.79 9.81 3.85
N GLU A 122 9.06 10.92 3.72
CA GLU A 122 7.78 11.12 4.38
C GLU A 122 6.66 10.78 3.39
N GLU A 123 5.92 9.71 3.69
CA GLU A 123 4.80 9.22 2.89
C GLU A 123 3.49 9.67 3.54
N ALA A 124 2.77 10.57 2.89
CA ALA A 124 1.46 11.05 3.29
C ALA A 124 0.38 10.51 2.35
N MET A 125 -0.47 9.62 2.87
CA MET A 125 -1.61 9.07 2.15
C MET A 125 -2.90 9.71 2.66
N ASN A 126 -3.75 10.17 1.74
CA ASN A 126 -5.06 10.74 2.04
C ASN A 126 -6.10 10.10 1.11
N VAL A 127 -7.12 9.44 1.66
CA VAL A 127 -8.05 8.59 0.93
C VAL A 127 -9.50 8.78 1.39
N MET A 128 -10.36 9.03 0.41
CA MET A 128 -11.80 8.79 0.31
C MET A 128 -12.22 7.32 0.40
N LEU A 129 -12.72 6.78 1.51
CA LEU A 129 -13.41 5.48 1.48
C LEU A 129 -14.85 5.67 1.00
N LEU A 130 -15.27 4.89 0.00
CA LEU A 130 -16.58 4.98 -0.62
C LEU A 130 -17.35 3.67 -0.45
N SER A 131 -18.62 3.79 -0.04
CA SER A 131 -19.55 2.67 -0.01
C SER A 131 -19.83 2.19 -1.43
N ASP A 132 -20.48 1.04 -1.56
CA ASP A 132 -20.89 0.52 -2.87
C ASP A 132 -21.89 1.45 -3.58
N SER A 133 -22.79 2.12 -2.85
CA SER A 133 -23.72 3.11 -3.42
C SER A 133 -23.00 4.37 -3.91
N GLN A 134 -22.07 4.91 -3.11
CA GLN A 134 -21.24 6.06 -3.49
C GLN A 134 -20.32 5.76 -4.68
N ALA A 135 -19.68 4.59 -4.68
CA ALA A 135 -18.79 4.16 -5.76
C ALA A 135 -19.53 4.05 -7.10
N ARG A 136 -20.78 3.56 -7.11
CA ARG A 136 -21.62 3.53 -8.32
C ARG A 136 -21.92 4.93 -8.87
N ASN A 137 -22.16 5.90 -7.99
CA ASN A 137 -22.49 7.27 -8.40
C ASN A 137 -21.31 7.98 -9.09
N VAL A 138 -20.08 7.60 -8.75
CA VAL A 138 -18.87 8.04 -9.45
C VAL A 138 -18.43 7.07 -10.56
N ALA A 139 -19.27 6.10 -10.94
CA ALA A 139 -18.95 5.02 -11.89
C ALA A 139 -17.63 4.29 -11.60
N ARG A 140 -17.28 4.22 -10.30
CA ARG A 140 -16.03 3.68 -9.77
C ARG A 140 -14.76 4.32 -10.35
N ASP A 141 -14.87 5.56 -10.85
CA ASP A 141 -13.74 6.34 -11.36
C ASP A 141 -13.41 7.47 -10.38
N CYS A 142 -12.29 7.33 -9.66
CA CYS A 142 -11.82 8.32 -8.71
C CYS A 142 -11.59 9.71 -9.32
N LYS A 143 -11.39 9.83 -10.63
CA LYS A 143 -11.25 11.13 -11.32
C LYS A 143 -12.56 11.92 -11.37
N ARG A 144 -13.68 11.27 -11.13
CA ARG A 144 -15.01 11.90 -11.08
C ARG A 144 -15.33 12.50 -9.73
N LEU A 145 -14.48 12.30 -8.72
CA LEU A 145 -14.56 13.03 -7.45
C LEU A 145 -14.09 14.47 -7.67
N ASP A 146 -14.90 15.42 -7.25
CA ASP A 146 -14.65 16.86 -7.32
C ASP A 146 -14.12 17.43 -6.00
N GLY A 147 -13.63 16.55 -5.11
CA GLY A 147 -13.19 16.90 -3.75
C GLY A 147 -14.32 16.83 -2.70
N GLY A 148 -15.56 16.57 -3.12
CA GLY A 148 -16.68 16.30 -2.23
C GLY A 148 -16.91 14.81 -1.94
N VAL A 149 -17.80 14.55 -0.99
CA VAL A 149 -18.36 13.21 -0.77
C VAL A 149 -19.49 12.99 -1.78
N PRO A 150 -19.44 11.94 -2.63
CA PRO A 150 -20.52 11.67 -3.58
C PRO A 150 -21.81 11.27 -2.86
N GLU A 151 -22.96 11.49 -3.51
CA GLU A 151 -24.26 11.04 -3.01
C GLU A 151 -24.25 9.53 -2.75
N GLY A 152 -25.01 9.08 -1.74
CA GLY A 152 -25.12 7.68 -1.35
C GLY A 152 -25.04 7.50 0.16
N ASP A 153 -25.04 6.25 0.60
CA ASP A 153 -24.93 5.89 2.01
C ASP A 153 -23.49 6.06 2.47
N ILE A 154 -23.29 6.67 3.63
CA ILE A 154 -21.96 6.77 4.26
C ILE A 154 -21.51 5.36 4.66
N PRO A 155 -20.25 4.98 4.37
CA PRO A 155 -19.70 3.70 4.78
C PRO A 155 -19.95 3.37 6.26
N ALA A 156 -20.58 2.22 6.52
CA ALA A 156 -20.96 1.78 7.86
C ALA A 156 -20.75 0.27 8.04
N PRO A 157 -20.73 -0.23 9.30
CA PRO A 157 -20.75 -1.66 9.56
C PRO A 157 -22.00 -2.35 9.00
N THR A 158 -21.83 -3.58 8.55
CA THR A 158 -22.87 -4.47 8.00
C THR A 158 -22.73 -5.88 8.60
N GLU A 159 -23.67 -6.77 8.31
CA GLU A 159 -23.57 -8.19 8.72
C GLU A 159 -22.34 -8.90 8.13
N ASN A 160 -21.83 -8.44 6.98
CA ASN A 160 -20.73 -9.05 6.24
C ASN A 160 -19.39 -8.28 6.37
N GLY A 161 -19.26 -7.40 7.37
CA GLY A 161 -18.08 -6.56 7.56
C GLY A 161 -18.43 -5.08 7.43
N TYR A 162 -17.67 -4.32 6.64
CA TYR A 162 -17.86 -2.88 6.51
C TYR A 162 -18.27 -2.51 5.07
N ASP A 163 -19.21 -1.58 4.86
CA ASP A 163 -19.63 -1.15 3.50
C ASP A 163 -18.67 -0.12 2.91
N VAL A 164 -17.52 -0.61 2.45
CA VAL A 164 -16.60 0.12 1.58
C VAL A 164 -16.28 -0.78 0.39
N SER A 165 -16.27 -0.19 -0.81
CA SER A 165 -16.01 -0.90 -2.07
C SER A 165 -14.91 -0.26 -2.91
N LEU A 166 -14.59 1.01 -2.66
CA LEU A 166 -13.63 1.80 -3.43
C LEU A 166 -12.92 2.80 -2.50
N ALA A 167 -11.62 2.95 -2.71
CA ALA A 167 -10.77 3.91 -2.03
C ALA A 167 -10.17 4.88 -3.06
N CYS A 168 -10.40 6.17 -2.92
CA CYS A 168 -9.94 7.18 -3.87
C CYS A 168 -9.12 8.27 -3.17
N GLY A 169 -7.97 8.66 -3.70
CA GLY A 169 -7.20 9.71 -3.05
C GLY A 169 -5.85 9.99 -3.63
N THR A 170 -4.90 10.33 -2.76
CA THR A 170 -3.52 10.65 -3.15
C THR A 170 -2.52 10.03 -2.19
N LEU A 171 -1.38 9.62 -2.74
CA LEU A 171 -0.16 9.33 -1.99
C LEU A 171 0.87 10.39 -2.36
N GLN A 172 1.49 10.98 -1.36
CA GLN A 172 2.55 11.96 -1.55
C GLN A 172 3.80 11.50 -0.82
N ASP A 173 4.90 11.42 -1.55
CA ASP A 173 6.20 11.06 -0.98
C ASP A 173 7.10 12.28 -1.04
N ILE A 174 7.58 12.72 0.12
CA ILE A 174 8.52 13.85 0.24
C ILE A 174 9.88 13.27 0.60
N PHE A 175 10.86 13.45 -0.28
CA PHE A 175 12.24 13.10 0.02
C PHE A 175 12.89 14.17 0.89
N LEU A 176 13.40 13.74 2.04
CA LEU A 176 14.07 14.58 3.02
C LEU A 176 15.54 14.16 3.07
N PRO A 177 16.47 15.03 2.67
CA PRO A 177 17.88 14.68 2.62
C PRO A 177 18.44 14.60 4.03
N GLY A 178 19.45 13.74 4.20
CA GLY A 178 20.25 13.67 5.41
C GLY A 178 20.83 15.03 5.81
N LYS A 179 20.98 15.27 7.11
CA LYS A 179 21.46 16.56 7.66
C LYS A 179 22.98 16.64 7.75
N GLY A 180 23.69 15.54 7.47
CA GLY A 180 25.15 15.47 7.55
C GLY A 180 25.84 16.45 6.61
N ALA A 181 26.93 17.09 7.05
CA ALA A 181 27.69 18.04 6.24
C ALA A 181 28.34 17.41 4.98
N SER A 182 28.48 16.09 4.95
CA SER A 182 28.92 15.30 3.80
C SER A 182 27.78 14.93 2.85
N CYS A 183 26.53 15.20 3.22
CA CYS A 183 25.37 14.89 2.40
C CYS A 183 25.26 15.87 1.22
N LYS A 184 25.29 15.36 -0.01
CA LYS A 184 25.23 16.16 -1.25
C LYS A 184 24.11 15.70 -2.15
N CYS A 185 22.88 15.67 -1.62
CA CYS A 185 21.69 15.40 -2.43
C CYS A 185 21.36 16.55 -3.38
N ASN A 186 21.07 16.23 -4.64
CA ASN A 186 20.45 17.14 -5.59
C ASN A 186 19.38 16.40 -6.41
N PRO A 187 18.09 16.78 -6.35
CA PRO A 187 17.54 17.88 -5.54
C PRO A 187 17.64 17.60 -4.03
N VAL A 188 17.74 18.68 -3.25
CA VAL A 188 17.85 18.63 -1.78
C VAL A 188 16.56 18.03 -1.20
N THR A 189 15.41 18.62 -1.52
CA THR A 189 14.09 18.07 -1.22
C THR A 189 13.28 18.05 -2.50
N CYS A 190 12.52 16.98 -2.72
CA CYS A 190 11.57 16.91 -3.82
C CYS A 190 10.35 16.11 -3.39
N THR A 191 9.26 16.29 -4.13
CA THR A 191 7.96 15.67 -3.86
C THR A 191 7.54 14.83 -5.05
N THR A 192 7.04 13.64 -4.75
CA THR A 192 6.30 12.81 -5.68
C THR A 192 4.86 12.78 -5.28
N VAL A 193 3.95 12.90 -6.25
CA VAL A 193 2.52 12.79 -5.99
C VAL A 193 1.91 11.73 -6.89
N TYR A 194 1.13 10.84 -6.31
CA TYR A 194 0.34 9.84 -7.00
C TYR A 194 -1.14 10.05 -6.73
N THR A 195 -1.95 9.84 -7.76
CA THR A 195 -3.38 9.56 -7.61
C THR A 195 -3.57 8.10 -7.23
N LEU A 196 -4.47 7.82 -6.29
CA LEU A 196 -4.79 6.48 -5.81
C LEU A 196 -6.21 6.10 -6.22
N SER A 197 -6.34 4.87 -6.73
CA SER A 197 -7.61 4.17 -6.88
C SER A 197 -7.44 2.75 -6.34
N GLY A 198 -8.22 2.41 -5.32
CA GLY A 198 -8.14 1.14 -4.61
C GLY A 198 -9.45 0.37 -4.70
N ASP A 199 -9.43 -0.77 -5.38
CA ASP A 199 -10.55 -1.71 -5.39
C ASP A 199 -10.47 -2.62 -4.18
N ARG A 200 -11.59 -2.84 -3.49
CA ARG A 200 -11.65 -3.82 -2.40
C ARG A 200 -11.49 -5.24 -2.94
N ILE A 201 -10.76 -6.08 -2.21
CA ILE A 201 -10.39 -7.45 -2.64
C ILE A 201 -10.71 -8.56 -1.61
N ASP A 202 -11.27 -8.23 -0.45
CA ASP A 202 -11.66 -9.17 0.61
C ASP A 202 -13.18 -9.31 0.80
#